data_AF-A0AA88T2W8-F1
#
_entry.id   AF-A0AA88T2W8-F1
#
_cell.length_a   1.000
_cell.length_b   1.000
_cell.length_c   1.000
_cell.angle_alpha   90.00
_cell.angle_beta   90.00
_cell.angle_gamma   90.00
#
_symmetry.space_group_name_H-M   'P 1'
#
loop_
_entity.id
_entity.type
_entity.pdbx_description
1 polymer ?
#
loop_
_entity_poly.entity_id
_entity_poly.type
_entity_poly.pdbx_seq_one_letter_code
_entity_poly.pdbx_strand_id
1 'polypeptide(L)'
;METLVYLLGFLLSRVCSGTGYTESSVQPGPRAASRHRNWCAYVVTRTVSCVMEDGVETYIKPDYQRCTWGQCPRVAYRTYRRPRYKVAYKMVTEMEWKCCHGYSGEDCHVGPQITTGPKVNVGQPHVTQTTADTEKIRQLEEKIRGLTKDLHNMQTTIHGINQRLPGLNGAVVPADSAQPYMKETINTIQTKLDHLYNRTQVHDQTLLNINNHLVNGGSNELDGPRGNQLNTLKEEILTELERRVSLSCSACQAGVEDLRRQQQEDRDRIRALEKLISSMDQHLRQSMEISRSGNEHSQACCSKVTELEKKLSAVEVHVTSTAEKCDAIKGQLDKELAGTGKGKVTEDRLNGKLRELEKRVNNTMRKTEQRCTNTGNNLKDSVQRDFTQLRNIVLSQLDDHNFKIGK
;
A
#
# COMPACT_ATOMS: atom_id res chain seq x y z
N MET A 1 -25.79 -13.91 1.43
CA MET A 1 -24.54 -13.21 1.07
C MET A 1 -24.59 -11.72 1.40
N GLU A 2 -25.77 -11.08 1.46
CA GLU A 2 -25.88 -9.65 1.83
C GLU A 2 -25.90 -9.39 3.34
N THR A 3 -26.32 -10.35 4.18
CA THR A 3 -26.39 -10.19 5.64
C THR A 3 -25.03 -10.26 6.35
N LEU A 4 -24.04 -10.89 5.73
CA LEU A 4 -22.68 -11.03 6.30
C LEU A 4 -21.84 -9.75 6.14
N VAL A 5 -22.17 -8.89 5.18
CA VAL A 5 -21.49 -7.61 4.94
C VAL A 5 -21.93 -6.56 5.96
N TYR A 6 -23.20 -6.59 6.41
CA TYR A 6 -23.69 -5.67 7.44
C TYR A 6 -23.12 -5.95 8.84
N LEU A 7 -22.77 -7.21 9.16
CA LEU A 7 -22.18 -7.57 10.45
C LEU A 7 -20.69 -7.20 10.58
N LEU A 8 -19.94 -7.19 9.46
CA LEU A 8 -18.56 -6.71 9.44
C LEU A 8 -18.46 -5.18 9.55
N GLY A 9 -19.48 -4.45 9.11
CA GLY A 9 -19.59 -2.99 9.33
C GLY A 9 -19.79 -2.60 10.80
N PHE A 10 -20.47 -3.44 11.59
CA PHE A 10 -20.68 -3.19 13.02
C PHE A 10 -19.45 -3.42 13.89
N LEU A 11 -18.45 -4.18 13.43
CA LEU A 11 -17.23 -4.44 14.19
C LEU A 11 -16.18 -3.32 14.05
N LEU A 12 -16.18 -2.56 12.95
CA LEU A 12 -15.24 -1.44 12.75
C LEU A 12 -15.77 -0.09 13.26
N SER A 13 -17.07 0.04 13.51
CA SER A 13 -17.66 1.25 14.11
C SER A 13 -17.65 1.29 15.64
N ARG A 14 -17.16 0.23 16.32
CA ARG A 14 -17.22 0.12 17.79
C ARG A 14 -15.91 0.43 18.55
N VAL A 15 -14.96 1.13 17.92
CA VAL A 15 -13.74 1.60 18.63
C VAL A 15 -13.88 3.05 19.16
N CYS A 16 -15.05 3.68 18.99
CA CYS A 16 -15.39 4.93 19.66
C CYS A 16 -16.53 4.73 20.68
N SER A 17 -16.41 3.75 21.57
CA SER A 17 -17.18 3.77 22.82
C SER A 17 -16.32 4.45 23.88
N GLY A 18 -16.78 5.61 24.34
CA GLY A 18 -16.12 6.38 25.38
C GLY A 18 -15.99 5.58 26.66
N THR A 19 -14.78 5.48 27.17
CA THR A 19 -14.53 5.26 28.60
C THR A 19 -14.37 6.63 29.25
N GLY A 20 -15.35 6.99 30.09
CA GLY A 20 -15.27 8.14 30.96
C GLY A 20 -13.98 8.09 31.79
N TYR A 21 -13.33 9.24 31.91
CA TYR A 21 -12.20 9.42 32.81
C TYR A 21 -12.72 9.36 34.25
N THR A 22 -12.55 8.22 34.90
CA THR A 22 -12.43 8.18 36.36
C THR A 22 -11.07 8.73 36.72
N GLU A 23 -11.05 9.88 37.36
CA GLU A 23 -9.88 10.47 38.01
C GLU A 23 -9.34 9.46 39.03
N SER A 24 -8.12 9.00 38.82
CA SER A 24 -7.38 8.21 39.80
C SER A 24 -5.97 8.78 39.89
N SER A 25 -5.75 9.53 40.96
CA SER A 25 -4.43 9.94 41.41
C SER A 25 -3.57 8.70 41.64
N VAL A 26 -2.47 8.56 40.92
CA VAL A 26 -1.45 7.54 41.21
C VAL A 26 -0.09 8.21 41.32
N GLN A 27 0.42 8.15 42.55
CA GLN A 27 1.74 8.51 43.03
C GLN A 27 2.87 7.82 42.22
N PRO A 28 4.09 8.40 42.15
CA PRO A 28 5.20 7.79 41.45
C PRO A 28 5.80 6.63 42.28
N GLY A 29 5.32 5.41 42.03
CA GLY A 29 5.91 4.15 42.49
C GLY A 29 7.01 3.62 41.55
N PRO A 30 7.92 2.76 42.04
CA PRO A 30 9.26 2.56 41.49
C PRO A 30 9.27 1.81 40.15
N ARG A 31 10.16 2.25 39.26
CA ARG A 31 10.42 1.69 37.93
C ARG A 31 10.53 0.16 37.97
N ALA A 32 9.65 -0.52 37.25
CA ALA A 32 9.76 -1.95 36.97
C ALA A 32 11.06 -2.23 36.21
N ALA A 33 11.98 -2.93 36.85
CA ALA A 33 13.21 -3.40 36.23
C ALA A 33 12.92 -4.65 35.38
N SER A 34 13.07 -4.54 34.06
CA SER A 34 13.25 -5.68 33.15
C SER A 34 14.21 -5.30 32.02
N ARG A 35 14.83 -6.31 31.40
CA ARG A 35 16.12 -6.37 30.68
C ARG A 35 16.33 -5.46 29.43
N HIS A 36 15.51 -4.44 29.21
CA HIS A 36 15.54 -3.57 28.01
C HIS A 36 15.77 -2.08 28.37
N ARG A 37 16.83 -1.77 29.14
CA ARG A 37 17.06 -0.44 29.75
C ARG A 37 17.33 0.73 28.77
N ASN A 38 17.54 0.46 27.49
CA ASN A 38 17.92 1.46 26.49
C ASN A 38 16.76 1.85 25.57
N TRP A 39 15.54 1.37 25.84
CA TRP A 39 14.33 1.74 25.11
C TRP A 39 13.54 2.78 25.90
N CYS A 40 13.22 3.87 25.23
CA CYS A 40 12.45 4.98 25.78
C CYS A 40 11.11 5.06 25.05
N ALA A 41 10.05 5.29 25.82
CA ALA A 41 8.70 5.44 25.31
C ALA A 41 8.48 6.91 24.91
N TYR A 42 8.14 7.15 23.64
CA TYR A 42 7.88 8.46 23.09
C TYR A 42 6.40 8.59 22.73
N VAL A 43 5.75 9.62 23.24
CA VAL A 43 4.39 9.96 22.83
C VAL A 43 4.47 10.65 21.47
N VAL A 44 3.92 10.02 20.45
CA VAL A 44 3.87 10.52 19.08
C VAL A 44 2.44 10.89 18.74
N THR A 45 2.23 12.14 18.37
CA THR A 45 0.96 12.64 17.87
C THR A 45 0.85 12.35 16.38
N ARG A 46 -0.17 11.59 15.99
CA ARG A 46 -0.50 11.30 14.58
C ARG A 46 -1.87 11.86 14.24
N THR A 47 -1.98 12.41 13.04
CA THR A 47 -3.27 12.85 12.50
C THR A 47 -3.94 11.68 11.83
N VAL A 48 -5.11 11.29 12.33
CA VAL A 48 -5.95 10.25 11.70
C VAL A 48 -7.19 10.88 11.10
N SER A 49 -7.62 10.34 9.96
CA SER A 49 -8.89 10.69 9.33
C SER A 49 -10.02 9.85 9.94
N CYS A 50 -11.14 10.50 10.25
CA CYS A 50 -12.39 9.85 10.66
C CYS A 50 -13.55 10.35 9.80
N VAL A 51 -14.49 9.46 9.48
CA VAL A 51 -15.71 9.83 8.76
C VAL A 51 -16.77 10.23 9.78
N MET A 52 -17.28 11.45 9.68
CA MET A 52 -18.33 11.98 10.56
C MET A 52 -19.56 12.36 9.73
N GLU A 53 -20.75 12.19 10.31
CA GLU A 53 -21.99 12.64 9.69
C GLU A 53 -22.00 14.18 9.58
N ASP A 54 -22.28 14.67 8.37
CA ASP A 54 -22.35 16.08 7.98
C ASP A 54 -23.78 16.45 7.55
N GLY A 55 -24.75 15.97 8.33
CA GLY A 55 -26.17 16.21 8.13
C GLY A 55 -26.82 15.32 7.06
N VAL A 56 -27.97 15.76 6.55
CA VAL A 56 -28.77 15.05 5.55
C VAL A 56 -29.05 15.97 4.37
N GLU A 57 -28.87 15.45 3.15
CA GLU A 57 -29.21 16.16 1.92
C GLU A 57 -30.54 15.65 1.38
N THR A 58 -31.43 16.60 1.11
CA THR A 58 -32.68 16.34 0.38
C THR A 58 -32.43 16.42 -1.12
N TYR A 59 -32.75 15.37 -1.84
CA TYR A 59 -32.70 15.35 -3.30
C TYR A 59 -34.06 14.93 -3.86
N ILE A 60 -34.38 15.39 -5.06
CA ILE A 60 -35.66 15.14 -5.71
C ILE A 60 -35.46 14.07 -6.78
N LYS A 61 -36.29 13.02 -6.78
CA LYS A 61 -36.34 12.02 -7.85
C LYS A 61 -37.76 11.91 -8.42
N PRO A 62 -37.90 11.70 -9.74
CA PRO A 62 -39.18 11.38 -10.34
C PRO A 62 -39.63 9.98 -9.88
N ASP A 63 -40.82 9.92 -9.34
CA ASP A 63 -41.55 8.71 -8.97
C ASP A 63 -42.59 8.42 -10.06
N TYR A 64 -42.37 7.31 -10.77
CA TYR A 64 -43.23 6.89 -11.86
C TYR A 64 -44.31 5.97 -11.30
N GLN A 65 -45.51 6.51 -11.11
CA GLN A 65 -46.64 5.69 -10.70
C GLN A 65 -47.05 4.74 -11.84
N ARG A 66 -47.20 3.45 -11.51
CA ARG A 66 -47.66 2.44 -12.47
C ARG A 66 -49.16 2.65 -12.72
N CYS A 67 -49.53 2.90 -13.98
CA CYS A 67 -50.93 3.00 -14.38
C CYS A 67 -51.54 1.62 -14.60
N THR A 68 -52.78 1.42 -14.14
CA THR A 68 -53.69 0.42 -14.67
C THR A 68 -54.40 0.99 -15.90
N TRP A 69 -54.71 0.10 -16.85
CA TRP A 69 -55.11 0.37 -18.24
C TRP A 69 -55.89 1.68 -18.47
N GLY A 70 -55.31 2.56 -19.30
CA GLY A 70 -56.05 3.66 -19.95
C GLY A 70 -55.78 5.08 -19.46
N GLN A 71 -54.94 5.32 -18.44
CA GLN A 71 -54.48 6.67 -18.07
C GLN A 71 -52.98 6.86 -18.29
N CYS A 72 -52.60 8.06 -18.75
CA CYS A 72 -51.21 8.43 -19.02
C CYS A 72 -50.35 8.45 -17.74
N PRO A 73 -49.07 8.03 -17.81
CA PRO A 73 -48.19 8.02 -16.64
C PRO A 73 -48.02 9.44 -16.08
N ARG A 74 -48.51 9.66 -14.86
CA ARG A 74 -48.24 10.87 -14.09
C ARG A 74 -46.90 10.73 -13.39
N VAL A 75 -45.98 11.65 -13.67
CA VAL A 75 -44.70 11.74 -12.96
C VAL A 75 -44.91 12.60 -11.72
N ALA A 76 -44.72 12.01 -10.55
CA ALA A 76 -44.72 12.75 -9.29
C ALA A 76 -43.26 12.94 -8.83
N TYR A 77 -42.86 14.16 -8.49
CA TYR A 77 -41.52 14.40 -7.96
C TYR A 77 -41.55 14.21 -6.44
N ARG A 78 -40.74 13.27 -5.93
CA ARG A 78 -40.68 12.98 -4.49
C ARG A 78 -39.32 13.36 -3.93
N THR A 79 -39.34 14.03 -2.78
CA THR A 79 -38.13 14.45 -2.06
C THR A 79 -37.65 13.31 -1.15
N TYR A 80 -36.42 12.88 -1.35
CA TYR A 80 -35.74 11.85 -0.57
C TYR A 80 -34.61 12.47 0.25
N ARG A 81 -34.29 11.88 1.40
CA ARG A 81 -33.18 12.31 2.26
C ARG A 81 -32.07 11.26 2.23
N ARG A 82 -30.82 11.70 2.04
CA ARG A 82 -29.62 10.85 2.19
C ARG A 82 -28.66 11.45 3.22
N PRO A 83 -28.06 10.64 4.12
CA PRO A 83 -27.01 11.11 5.01
C PRO A 83 -25.81 11.61 4.20
N ARG A 84 -25.25 12.73 4.63
CA ARG A 84 -23.97 13.24 4.14
C ARG A 84 -22.89 12.91 5.15
N TYR A 85 -21.71 12.60 4.67
CA TYR A 85 -20.55 12.32 5.49
C TYR A 85 -19.40 13.23 5.06
N LYS A 86 -18.60 13.65 6.03
CA LYS A 86 -17.35 14.38 5.80
C LYS A 86 -16.19 13.67 6.47
N VAL A 87 -15.01 13.82 5.91
CA VAL A 87 -13.77 13.39 6.56
C VAL A 87 -13.32 14.52 7.47
N ALA A 88 -13.19 14.21 8.76
CA ALA A 88 -12.56 15.07 9.73
C ALA A 88 -11.22 14.47 10.16
N TYR A 89 -10.34 15.33 10.67
CA TYR A 89 -9.03 14.91 11.13
C TYR A 89 -8.95 15.10 12.63
N LYS A 90 -8.51 14.05 13.34
CA LYS A 90 -8.29 14.09 14.78
C LYS A 90 -6.83 13.73 15.08
N MET A 91 -6.25 14.45 16.03
CA MET A 91 -4.94 14.09 16.57
C MET A 91 -5.14 12.94 17.57
N VAL A 92 -4.44 11.84 17.34
CA VAL A 92 -4.33 10.73 18.28
C VAL A 92 -2.90 10.63 18.77
N THR A 93 -2.72 10.40 20.06
CA THR A 93 -1.42 10.16 20.66
C THR A 93 -1.19 8.67 20.79
N GLU A 94 -0.10 8.17 20.23
CA GLU A 94 0.34 6.78 20.31
C GLU A 94 1.71 6.71 20.99
N MET A 95 2.00 5.62 21.70
CA MET A 95 3.29 5.39 22.32
C MET A 95 4.21 4.60 21.37
N GLU A 96 5.30 5.21 20.94
CA GLU A 96 6.32 4.58 20.10
C GLU A 96 7.60 4.35 20.92
N TRP A 97 8.16 3.14 20.86
CA TRP A 97 9.41 2.81 21.53
C TRP A 97 10.59 3.11 20.61
N LYS A 98 11.51 3.94 21.06
CA LYS A 98 12.77 4.24 20.35
C LYS A 98 13.95 4.07 21.29
N CYS A 99 15.15 3.97 20.72
CA CYS A 99 16.35 4.02 21.55
C CYS A 99 16.38 5.32 22.34
N CYS A 100 16.65 5.20 23.64
CA CYS A 100 16.89 6.33 24.52
C CYS A 100 18.03 7.20 23.97
N HIS A 101 18.01 8.48 24.31
CA HIS A 101 19.01 9.43 23.83
C HIS A 101 20.45 8.92 24.06
N GLY A 102 21.24 8.89 22.98
CA GLY A 102 22.62 8.40 22.99
C GLY A 102 22.78 6.90 22.71
N TYR A 103 21.68 6.14 22.56
CA TYR A 103 21.70 4.75 22.14
C TYR A 103 21.21 4.60 20.70
N SER A 104 21.77 3.65 19.95
CA SER A 104 21.43 3.37 18.54
C SER A 104 21.58 1.88 18.19
N GLY A 105 21.20 1.52 16.96
CA GLY A 105 21.13 0.13 16.48
C GLY A 105 19.73 -0.48 16.61
N GLU A 106 19.46 -1.58 15.89
CA GLU A 106 18.16 -2.24 15.84
C GLU A 106 17.69 -2.72 17.24
N ASP A 107 18.63 -3.08 18.11
CA ASP A 107 18.38 -3.51 19.50
C ASP A 107 18.73 -2.46 20.57
N CYS A 108 19.09 -1.22 20.17
CA CYS A 108 19.52 -0.15 21.08
C CYS A 108 20.70 -0.49 22.01
N HIS A 109 21.60 -1.37 21.58
CA HIS A 109 22.79 -1.78 22.34
C HIS A 109 24.02 -0.90 22.09
N VAL A 110 24.04 -0.06 21.05
CA VAL A 110 25.16 0.84 20.76
C VAL A 110 25.01 2.08 21.62
N GLY A 111 25.74 2.15 22.74
CA GLY A 111 25.67 3.29 23.66
C GLY A 111 26.60 4.45 23.29
N PRO A 112 26.53 5.56 24.04
CA PRO A 112 27.43 6.70 23.84
C PRO A 112 28.87 6.26 24.15
N GLN A 113 29.79 6.45 23.19
CA GLN A 113 31.22 6.21 23.40
C GLN A 113 31.74 7.20 24.44
N ILE A 114 31.95 6.73 25.68
CA ILE A 114 32.62 7.51 26.71
C ILE A 114 34.10 7.56 26.33
N THR A 115 34.51 8.67 25.71
CA THR A 115 35.91 9.02 25.50
C THR A 115 36.54 9.29 26.86
N THR A 116 37.00 8.22 27.51
CA THR A 116 37.88 8.33 28.67
C THR A 116 39.25 8.76 28.14
N GLY A 117 39.73 9.92 28.59
CA GLY A 117 40.95 10.57 28.10
C GLY A 117 42.22 9.71 28.23
N PRO A 118 43.33 10.16 27.61
CA PRO A 118 44.49 9.32 27.36
C PRO A 118 45.32 9.11 28.64
N LYS A 119 45.43 7.86 29.09
CA LYS A 119 46.60 7.43 29.86
C LYS A 119 47.68 6.98 28.87
N VAL A 120 48.71 7.81 28.77
CA VAL A 120 50.02 7.47 28.22
C VAL A 120 50.53 6.21 28.89
N ASN A 121 50.82 5.17 28.11
CA ASN A 121 51.98 4.33 28.38
C ASN A 121 52.53 3.71 27.09
N VAL A 122 53.84 3.84 27.01
CA VAL A 122 54.72 3.56 25.89
C VAL A 122 54.89 2.05 25.69
N GLY A 123 54.80 1.59 24.44
CA GLY A 123 55.12 0.24 24.01
C GLY A 123 55.21 0.17 22.48
N GLN A 124 56.43 0.12 21.98
CA GLN A 124 56.93 0.20 20.59
C GLN A 124 56.36 -0.91 19.65
N PRO A 125 56.40 -0.73 18.30
CA PRO A 125 55.42 -1.29 17.38
C PRO A 125 55.87 -2.60 16.74
N HIS A 126 54.90 -3.37 16.25
CA HIS A 126 55.10 -4.22 15.08
C HIS A 126 54.07 -3.81 14.02
N VAL A 127 54.54 -3.05 13.03
CA VAL A 127 53.81 -2.85 11.78
C VAL A 127 54.04 -4.10 10.95
N THR A 128 52.95 -4.79 10.63
CA THR A 128 52.88 -5.50 9.36
C THR A 128 51.45 -5.42 8.84
N GLN A 129 51.32 -4.66 7.75
CA GLN A 129 50.48 -5.00 6.59
C GLN A 129 48.99 -4.64 6.64
N THR A 130 48.65 -3.45 6.14
CA THR A 130 47.29 -3.13 5.65
C THR A 130 47.29 -2.05 4.55
N THR A 131 48.14 -2.16 3.53
CA THR A 131 47.98 -1.36 2.29
C THR A 131 46.65 -1.67 1.58
N ALA A 132 46.10 -2.87 1.75
CA ALA A 132 44.80 -3.26 1.20
C ALA A 132 43.60 -2.67 1.96
N ASP A 133 43.71 -2.50 3.29
CA ASP A 133 42.62 -1.91 4.07
C ASP A 133 42.62 -0.38 3.98
N THR A 134 43.78 0.27 3.80
CA THR A 134 43.82 1.71 3.51
C THR A 134 43.06 2.06 2.22
N GLU A 135 43.16 1.22 1.18
CA GLU A 135 42.43 1.46 -0.07
C GLU A 135 40.92 1.18 0.06
N LYS A 136 40.52 0.17 0.85
CA LYS A 136 39.11 -0.08 1.17
C LYS A 136 38.51 1.03 2.04
N ILE A 137 39.27 1.54 3.00
CA ILE A 137 38.88 2.68 3.83
C ILE A 137 38.72 3.92 2.95
N ARG A 138 39.66 4.17 2.03
CA ARG A 138 39.56 5.27 1.05
C ARG A 138 38.33 5.13 0.14
N GLN A 139 38.01 3.92 -0.33
CA GLN A 139 36.80 3.64 -1.12
C GLN A 139 35.51 3.84 -0.32
N LEU A 140 35.51 3.45 0.96
CA LEU A 140 34.37 3.65 1.85
C LEU A 140 34.15 5.13 2.17
N GLU A 141 35.22 5.89 2.40
CA GLU A 141 35.18 7.34 2.57
C GLU A 141 34.64 8.03 1.32
N GLU A 142 35.05 7.59 0.12
CA GLU A 142 34.57 8.13 -1.15
C GLU A 142 33.08 7.83 -1.38
N LYS A 143 32.62 6.61 -1.01
CA LYS A 143 31.20 6.25 -1.03
C LYS A 143 30.37 7.03 -0.01
N ILE A 144 30.85 7.19 1.22
CA ILE A 144 30.18 7.97 2.26
C ILE A 144 30.08 9.44 1.83
N ARG A 145 31.14 9.99 1.23
CA ARG A 145 31.15 11.35 0.68
C ARG A 145 30.17 11.49 -0.48
N GLY A 146 30.06 10.48 -1.36
CA GLY A 146 29.04 10.41 -2.42
C GLY A 146 27.62 10.40 -1.86
N LEU A 147 27.33 9.50 -0.91
CA LEU A 147 26.03 9.40 -0.24
C LEU A 147 25.67 10.68 0.52
N THR A 148 26.63 11.34 1.16
CA THR A 148 26.42 12.63 1.84
C THR A 148 26.07 13.73 0.84
N LYS A 149 26.72 13.73 -0.32
CA LYS A 149 26.41 14.65 -1.42
C LYS A 149 25.02 14.38 -2.01
N ASP A 150 24.64 13.11 -2.17
CA ASP A 150 23.32 12.73 -2.67
C ASP A 150 22.21 13.06 -1.67
N LEU A 151 22.44 12.85 -0.37
CA LEU A 151 21.54 13.30 0.69
C LEU A 151 21.39 14.81 0.70
N HIS A 152 22.50 15.56 0.58
CA HIS A 152 22.43 17.01 0.50
C HIS A 152 21.69 17.49 -0.75
N ASN A 153 21.92 16.88 -1.91
CA ASN A 153 21.18 17.15 -3.14
C ASN A 153 19.69 16.83 -3.00
N MET A 154 19.32 15.71 -2.39
CA MET A 154 17.93 15.37 -2.08
C MET A 154 17.31 16.39 -1.13
N GLN A 155 18.04 16.78 -0.08
CA GLN A 155 17.57 17.75 0.91
C GLN A 155 17.40 19.14 0.28
N THR A 156 18.26 19.49 -0.68
CA THR A 156 18.17 20.74 -1.46
C THR A 156 17.03 20.69 -2.46
N THR A 157 16.77 19.53 -3.07
CA THR A 157 15.62 19.28 -3.96
C THR A 157 14.31 19.35 -3.18
N ILE A 158 14.23 18.71 -2.01
CA ILE A 158 13.09 18.79 -1.10
C ILE A 158 12.90 20.23 -0.60
N HIS A 159 13.97 20.95 -0.28
CA HIS A 159 13.87 22.33 0.15
C HIS A 159 13.43 23.25 -1.00
N GLY A 160 13.92 23.03 -2.23
CA GLY A 160 13.48 23.72 -3.44
C GLY A 160 12.03 23.41 -3.81
N ILE A 161 11.58 22.18 -3.61
CA ILE A 161 10.17 21.78 -3.74
C ILE A 161 9.32 22.48 -2.67
N ASN A 162 9.78 22.53 -1.42
CA ASN A 162 9.11 23.27 -0.34
C ASN A 162 9.07 24.79 -0.56
N GLN A 163 10.12 25.37 -1.14
CA GLN A 163 10.16 26.80 -1.51
C GLN A 163 9.29 27.13 -2.73
N ARG A 164 9.02 26.13 -3.60
CA ARG A 164 7.99 26.21 -4.66
C ARG A 164 6.57 25.91 -4.16
N LEU A 165 6.43 25.50 -2.90
CA LEU A 165 5.16 25.21 -2.23
C LEU A 165 4.71 26.23 -1.16
N PRO A 166 4.78 27.58 -1.34
CA PRO A 166 4.05 28.49 -0.46
C PRO A 166 2.53 28.53 -0.72
N GLY A 167 1.98 27.66 -1.58
CA GLY A 167 0.57 27.70 -1.98
C GLY A 167 -0.36 26.64 -1.37
N LEU A 168 0.14 25.66 -0.60
CA LEU A 168 -0.68 24.49 -0.19
C LEU A 168 -0.77 24.22 1.32
N ASN A 169 -0.42 25.21 2.17
CA ASN A 169 -0.73 25.14 3.60
C ASN A 169 -1.76 26.21 3.96
N GLY A 170 -3.02 25.78 4.13
CA GLY A 170 -4.03 26.59 4.81
C GLY A 170 -4.99 27.36 3.91
N ALA A 171 -5.60 26.70 2.92
CA ALA A 171 -6.95 27.05 2.52
C ALA A 171 -7.85 25.89 2.90
N VAL A 172 -8.76 26.13 3.85
CA VAL A 172 -10.02 25.39 3.91
C VAL A 172 -10.54 25.39 2.49
N VAL A 173 -10.71 24.21 1.91
CA VAL A 173 -11.37 24.04 0.63
C VAL A 173 -12.78 23.58 0.99
N PRO A 174 -13.78 24.49 1.00
CA PRO A 174 -15.18 24.10 1.02
C PRO A 174 -15.45 23.19 -0.19
N ALA A 175 -16.51 22.38 -0.12
CA ALA A 175 -16.89 21.38 -1.12
C ALA A 175 -17.30 21.94 -2.52
N ASP A 176 -16.66 23.01 -2.97
CA ASP A 176 -16.91 23.74 -4.21
C ASP A 176 -15.63 23.82 -5.08
N SER A 177 -14.82 22.75 -5.05
CA SER A 177 -13.61 22.60 -5.86
C SER A 177 -13.91 22.13 -7.27
N ALA A 178 -14.80 22.85 -7.95
CA ALA A 178 -14.52 23.07 -9.35
C ALA A 178 -13.17 23.81 -9.39
N GLN A 179 -12.23 23.41 -10.27
CA GLN A 179 -10.96 24.14 -10.46
C GLN A 179 -11.24 25.66 -10.44
N PRO A 180 -10.36 26.53 -9.88
CA PRO A 180 -10.66 27.96 -9.76
C PRO A 180 -11.14 28.58 -11.08
N TYR A 181 -10.62 28.10 -12.22
CA TYR A 181 -11.11 28.45 -13.56
C TYR A 181 -12.56 28.04 -13.83
N MET A 182 -13.01 26.86 -13.39
CA MET A 182 -14.39 26.39 -13.56
C MET A 182 -15.36 27.18 -12.69
N LYS A 183 -14.97 27.54 -11.46
CA LYS A 183 -15.79 28.39 -10.58
C LYS A 183 -15.92 29.80 -11.15
N GLU A 184 -14.84 30.35 -11.68
CA GLU A 184 -14.84 31.62 -12.40
C GLU A 184 -15.68 31.56 -13.69
N THR A 185 -15.60 30.44 -14.42
CA THR A 185 -16.41 30.19 -15.62
C THR A 185 -17.90 30.10 -15.27
N ILE A 186 -18.26 29.38 -14.21
CA ILE A 186 -19.64 29.28 -13.72
C ILE A 186 -20.15 30.65 -13.27
N ASN A 187 -19.37 31.39 -12.48
CA ASN A 187 -19.75 32.74 -12.06
C ASN A 187 -19.92 33.70 -13.24
N THR A 188 -19.08 33.58 -14.28
CA THR A 188 -19.18 34.36 -15.52
C THR A 188 -20.43 33.99 -16.32
N ILE A 189 -20.78 32.70 -16.38
CA ILE A 189 -22.01 32.22 -17.02
C ILE A 189 -23.23 32.72 -16.24
N GLN A 190 -23.20 32.66 -14.91
CA GLN A 190 -24.27 33.13 -14.04
C GLN A 190 -24.53 34.64 -14.25
N THR A 191 -23.49 35.46 -14.23
CA THR A 191 -23.61 36.91 -14.48
C THR A 191 -24.11 37.23 -15.89
N LYS A 192 -23.69 36.47 -16.91
CA LYS A 192 -24.22 36.63 -18.28
C LYS A 192 -25.70 36.24 -18.37
N LEU A 193 -26.12 35.19 -17.67
CA LEU A 193 -27.53 34.77 -17.59
C LEU A 193 -28.38 35.83 -16.90
N ASP A 194 -27.90 36.38 -15.77
CA ASP A 194 -28.60 37.45 -15.05
C ASP A 194 -28.73 38.72 -15.92
N HIS A 195 -27.67 39.06 -16.66
CA HIS A 195 -27.69 40.19 -17.58
C HIS A 195 -28.70 39.98 -18.72
N LEU A 196 -28.74 38.77 -19.30
CA LEU A 196 -29.73 38.44 -20.34
C LEU A 196 -31.15 38.46 -19.78
N TYR A 197 -31.37 37.91 -18.59
CA TYR A 197 -32.68 37.90 -17.94
C TYR A 197 -33.21 39.30 -17.67
N ASN A 198 -32.39 40.19 -17.11
CA ASN A 198 -32.75 41.59 -16.88
C ASN A 198 -33.08 42.32 -18.19
N ARG A 199 -32.29 42.07 -19.25
CA ARG A 199 -32.54 42.71 -20.55
C ARG A 199 -33.83 42.19 -21.20
N THR A 200 -34.11 40.90 -21.11
CA THR A 200 -35.38 40.31 -21.56
C THR A 200 -36.56 40.89 -20.78
N GLN A 201 -36.45 41.03 -19.46
CA GLN A 201 -37.48 41.62 -18.63
C GLN A 201 -37.78 43.08 -19.00
N VAL A 202 -36.75 43.88 -19.29
CA VAL A 202 -36.93 45.26 -19.76
C VAL A 202 -37.60 45.29 -21.13
N HIS A 203 -37.24 44.37 -22.03
CA HIS A 203 -37.90 44.23 -23.32
C HIS A 203 -39.37 43.82 -23.18
N ASP A 204 -39.69 42.87 -22.29
CA ASP A 204 -41.06 42.46 -22.00
C ASP A 204 -41.91 43.61 -21.45
N GLN A 205 -41.36 44.39 -20.51
CA GLN A 205 -42.03 45.57 -19.98
C GLN A 205 -42.27 46.63 -21.06
N THR A 206 -41.32 46.79 -21.97
CA THR A 206 -41.43 47.72 -23.10
C THR A 206 -42.50 47.25 -24.09
N LEU A 207 -42.56 45.95 -24.40
CA LEU A 207 -43.60 45.35 -25.24
C LEU A 207 -44.99 45.52 -24.62
N LEU A 208 -45.14 45.35 -23.31
CA LEU A 208 -46.39 45.59 -22.59
C LEU A 208 -46.82 47.06 -22.67
N ASN A 209 -45.88 48.00 -22.48
CA ASN A 209 -46.16 49.43 -22.60
C ASN A 209 -46.58 49.82 -24.02
N ILE A 210 -45.91 49.27 -25.04
CA ILE A 210 -46.25 49.52 -26.45
C ILE A 210 -47.61 48.90 -26.79
N ASN A 211 -47.90 47.68 -26.34
CA ASN A 211 -49.18 47.02 -26.56
C ASN A 211 -50.33 47.81 -25.90
N ASN A 212 -50.14 48.31 -24.67
CA ASN A 212 -51.13 49.18 -24.02
C ASN A 212 -51.33 50.52 -24.77
N HIS A 213 -50.27 51.09 -25.35
CA HIS A 213 -50.37 52.32 -26.15
C HIS A 213 -51.06 52.09 -27.51
N LEU A 214 -50.86 50.95 -28.15
CA LEU A 214 -51.49 50.59 -29.42
C LEU A 214 -52.96 50.17 -29.25
N VAL A 215 -53.30 49.53 -28.13
CA VAL A 215 -54.67 49.07 -27.83
C VAL A 215 -55.54 50.20 -27.26
N ASN A 216 -54.97 51.19 -26.56
CA ASN A 216 -55.71 52.37 -26.05
C ASN A 216 -55.59 53.62 -26.94
N GLY A 217 -54.70 53.63 -27.93
CA GLY A 217 -54.63 54.65 -28.97
C GLY A 217 -55.70 54.40 -30.02
N GLY A 218 -56.83 55.08 -29.88
CA GLY A 218 -58.02 54.93 -30.71
C GLY A 218 -57.73 54.76 -32.20
N SER A 219 -58.11 53.60 -32.73
CA SER A 219 -58.43 53.43 -34.14
C SER A 219 -59.76 54.14 -34.39
N ASN A 220 -59.74 55.46 -34.56
CA ASN A 220 -60.80 56.18 -35.24
C ASN A 220 -60.17 57.35 -36.00
N GLU A 221 -60.35 57.27 -37.32
CA GLU A 221 -59.91 58.19 -38.36
C GLU A 221 -58.41 58.19 -38.66
N LEU A 222 -58.05 57.70 -39.85
CA LEU A 222 -57.16 58.38 -40.82
C LEU A 222 -56.97 57.45 -42.03
N ASP A 223 -58.04 57.27 -42.82
CA ASP A 223 -58.00 56.62 -44.13
C ASP A 223 -57.49 57.62 -45.17
N GLY A 224 -56.20 57.97 -45.06
CA GLY A 224 -55.51 58.92 -45.93
C GLY A 224 -54.11 58.45 -46.34
N PRO A 225 -53.47 59.10 -47.33
CA PRO A 225 -52.21 58.64 -47.95
C PRO A 225 -51.04 58.39 -46.98
N ARG A 226 -51.11 58.97 -45.77
CA ARG A 226 -50.15 58.79 -44.67
C ARG A 226 -50.21 57.41 -44.00
N GLY A 227 -51.36 56.74 -44.00
CA GLY A 227 -51.51 55.40 -43.40
C GLY A 227 -50.73 54.32 -44.18
N ASN A 228 -50.72 54.43 -45.51
CA ASN A 228 -49.97 53.50 -46.37
C ASN A 228 -48.46 53.59 -46.16
N GLN A 229 -47.90 54.79 -46.00
CA GLN A 229 -46.46 54.97 -45.70
C GLN A 229 -46.05 54.36 -44.35
N LEU A 230 -46.91 54.49 -43.33
CA LEU A 230 -46.65 53.90 -42.01
C LEU A 230 -46.70 52.37 -42.06
N ASN A 231 -47.63 51.82 -42.85
CA ASN A 231 -47.75 50.37 -43.05
C ASN A 231 -46.54 49.80 -43.80
N THR A 232 -46.04 50.48 -44.84
CA THR A 232 -44.81 50.08 -45.55
C THR A 232 -43.60 50.11 -44.62
N LEU A 233 -43.42 51.18 -43.83
CA LEU A 233 -42.30 51.27 -42.89
C LEU A 233 -42.37 50.18 -41.80
N LYS A 234 -43.58 49.86 -41.33
CA LYS A 234 -43.80 48.77 -40.37
C LYS A 234 -43.42 47.41 -40.98
N GLU A 235 -43.78 47.16 -42.22
CA GLU A 235 -43.45 45.92 -42.93
C GLU A 235 -41.94 45.78 -43.17
N GLU A 236 -41.26 46.85 -43.55
CA GLU A 236 -39.79 46.89 -43.67
C GLU A 236 -39.09 46.61 -42.33
N ILE A 237 -39.55 47.24 -41.23
CA ILE A 237 -38.99 47.02 -39.89
C ILE A 237 -39.20 45.57 -39.43
N LEU A 238 -40.40 45.00 -39.65
CA LEU A 238 -40.69 43.61 -39.29
C LEU A 238 -39.84 42.63 -40.11
N THR A 239 -39.68 42.88 -41.41
CA THR A 239 -38.86 42.04 -42.30
C THR A 239 -37.38 42.08 -41.89
N GLU A 240 -36.85 43.26 -41.57
CA GLU A 240 -35.46 43.40 -41.11
C GLU A 240 -35.25 42.79 -39.72
N LEU A 241 -36.25 42.87 -38.83
CA LEU A 241 -36.21 42.20 -37.53
C LEU A 241 -36.22 40.68 -37.69
N GLU A 242 -37.10 40.14 -38.52
CA GLU A 242 -37.18 38.70 -38.83
C GLU A 242 -35.86 38.20 -39.42
N ARG A 243 -35.26 38.95 -40.33
CA ARG A 243 -33.94 38.65 -40.90
C ARG A 243 -32.85 38.60 -39.83
N ARG A 244 -32.80 39.59 -38.93
CA ARG A 244 -31.81 39.66 -37.85
C ARG A 244 -31.98 38.54 -36.82
N VAL A 245 -33.23 38.26 -36.43
CA VAL A 245 -33.54 37.15 -35.53
C VAL A 245 -33.15 35.83 -36.17
N SER A 246 -33.47 35.61 -37.44
CA SER A 246 -33.10 34.39 -38.18
C SER A 246 -31.59 34.19 -38.24
N LEU A 247 -30.81 35.24 -38.50
CA LEU A 247 -29.34 35.16 -38.49
C LEU A 247 -28.77 34.92 -37.10
N SER A 248 -29.36 35.53 -36.07
CA SER A 248 -28.95 35.28 -34.68
C SER A 248 -29.27 33.84 -34.25
N CYS A 249 -30.43 33.32 -34.66
CA CYS A 249 -30.84 31.94 -34.37
C CYS A 249 -29.93 30.93 -35.07
N SER A 250 -29.58 31.14 -36.34
CA SER A 250 -28.70 30.22 -37.07
C SER A 250 -27.27 30.21 -36.51
N ALA A 251 -26.74 31.37 -36.13
CA ALA A 251 -25.43 31.47 -35.46
C ALA A 251 -25.42 30.80 -34.08
N CYS A 252 -26.48 31.01 -33.29
CA CYS A 252 -26.63 30.37 -31.98
C CYS A 252 -26.75 28.85 -32.10
N GLN A 253 -27.57 28.39 -33.06
CA GLN A 253 -27.75 26.98 -33.37
C GLN A 253 -26.39 26.34 -33.70
N ALA A 254 -25.66 26.87 -34.69
CA ALA A 254 -24.34 26.35 -35.06
C ALA A 254 -23.38 26.24 -33.86
N GLY A 255 -23.35 27.24 -32.97
CA GLY A 255 -22.55 27.19 -31.74
C GLY A 255 -22.98 26.08 -30.76
N VAL A 256 -24.28 25.81 -30.65
CA VAL A 256 -24.81 24.69 -29.85
C VAL A 256 -24.43 23.34 -30.46
N GLU A 257 -24.50 23.19 -31.79
CA GLU A 257 -24.06 21.97 -32.45
C GLU A 257 -22.55 21.73 -32.30
N ASP A 258 -21.73 22.78 -32.40
CA ASP A 258 -20.29 22.70 -32.15
C ASP A 258 -19.98 22.27 -30.71
N LEU A 259 -20.68 22.84 -29.72
CA LEU A 259 -20.51 22.45 -28.32
C LEU A 259 -20.94 21.00 -28.08
N ARG A 260 -22.02 20.54 -28.73
CA ARG A 260 -22.46 19.14 -28.66
C ARG A 260 -21.42 18.20 -29.26
N ARG A 261 -20.83 18.56 -30.41
CA ARG A 261 -19.75 17.78 -31.05
C ARG A 261 -18.52 17.71 -30.14
N GLN A 262 -18.11 18.84 -29.58
CA GLN A 262 -16.99 18.91 -28.63
C GLN A 262 -17.25 18.01 -27.40
N GLN A 263 -18.44 18.08 -26.81
CA GLN A 263 -18.82 17.25 -25.68
C GLN A 263 -18.77 15.76 -26.02
N GLN A 264 -19.13 15.38 -27.24
CA GLN A 264 -19.06 13.99 -27.69
C GLN A 264 -17.60 13.53 -27.83
N GLU A 265 -16.74 14.33 -28.46
CA GLU A 265 -15.31 14.04 -28.57
C GLU A 265 -14.64 13.89 -27.21
N ASP A 266 -14.95 14.77 -26.26
CA ASP A 266 -14.40 14.70 -24.91
C ASP A 266 -14.90 13.45 -24.16
N ARG A 267 -16.17 13.05 -24.34
CA ARG A 267 -16.67 11.77 -23.81
C ARG A 267 -15.94 10.58 -24.40
N ASP A 268 -15.66 10.59 -25.70
CA ASP A 268 -14.97 9.49 -26.37
C ASP A 268 -13.48 9.42 -25.94
N ARG A 269 -12.83 10.57 -25.74
CA ARG A 269 -11.49 10.66 -25.14
C ARG A 269 -11.45 10.11 -23.72
N ILE A 270 -12.42 10.47 -22.87
CA ILE A 270 -12.52 9.95 -21.51
C ILE A 270 -12.68 8.42 -21.52
N ARG A 271 -13.58 7.88 -22.36
CA ARG A 271 -13.74 6.42 -22.51
C ARG A 271 -12.46 5.72 -22.97
N ALA A 272 -11.67 6.36 -23.84
CA ALA A 272 -10.39 5.81 -24.26
C ALA A 272 -9.36 5.76 -23.12
N LEU A 273 -9.30 6.82 -22.31
CA LEU A 273 -8.44 6.87 -21.11
C LEU A 273 -8.86 5.84 -20.07
N GLU A 274 -10.16 5.68 -19.82
CA GLU A 274 -10.69 4.65 -18.90
C GLU A 274 -10.27 3.24 -19.32
N LYS A 275 -10.31 2.93 -20.63
CA LYS A 275 -9.83 1.64 -21.17
C LYS A 275 -8.33 1.45 -20.94
N LEU A 276 -7.53 2.50 -21.15
CA LEU A 276 -6.08 2.45 -20.92
C LEU A 276 -5.77 2.18 -19.43
N ILE A 277 -6.44 2.91 -18.53
CA ILE A 277 -6.30 2.73 -17.08
C ILE A 277 -6.73 1.33 -16.67
N SER A 278 -7.84 0.82 -17.20
CA SER A 278 -8.32 -0.53 -16.91
C SER A 278 -7.33 -1.61 -17.36
N SER A 279 -6.75 -1.45 -18.54
CA SER A 279 -5.69 -2.34 -19.06
C SER A 279 -4.44 -2.31 -18.17
N MET A 280 -4.01 -1.12 -17.77
CA MET A 280 -2.85 -0.95 -16.88
C MET A 280 -3.10 -1.55 -15.49
N ASP A 281 -4.29 -1.36 -14.90
CA ASP A 281 -4.67 -1.97 -13.62
C ASP A 281 -4.67 -3.50 -13.72
N GLN A 282 -5.19 -4.06 -14.82
CA GLN A 282 -5.16 -5.50 -15.06
C GLN A 282 -3.72 -6.03 -15.16
N HIS A 283 -2.84 -5.34 -15.89
CA HIS A 283 -1.43 -5.71 -16.00
C HIS A 283 -0.71 -5.65 -14.64
N LEU A 284 -0.95 -4.60 -13.85
CA LEU A 284 -0.38 -4.47 -12.50
C LEU A 284 -0.86 -5.59 -11.58
N ARG A 285 -2.15 -5.93 -11.60
CA ARG A 285 -2.70 -7.05 -10.83
C ARG A 285 -2.07 -8.39 -11.22
N GLN A 286 -1.92 -8.64 -12.52
CA GLN A 286 -1.25 -9.86 -12.99
C GLN A 286 0.22 -9.92 -12.55
N SER A 287 0.96 -8.82 -12.65
CA SER A 287 2.36 -8.74 -12.21
C SER A 287 2.50 -8.97 -10.70
N MET A 288 1.60 -8.39 -9.90
CA MET A 288 1.54 -8.62 -8.46
C MET A 288 1.22 -10.08 -8.13
N GLU A 289 0.29 -10.70 -8.85
CA GLU A 289 -0.08 -12.11 -8.62
C GLU A 289 1.07 -13.06 -8.97
N ILE A 290 1.78 -12.81 -10.08
CA ILE A 290 2.99 -13.56 -10.44
C ILE A 290 4.05 -13.43 -9.33
N SER A 291 4.31 -12.20 -8.86
CA SER A 291 5.28 -11.94 -7.79
C SER A 291 4.88 -12.60 -6.46
N ARG A 292 3.59 -12.53 -6.11
CA ARG A 292 3.03 -13.17 -4.91
C ARG A 292 3.19 -14.68 -4.97
N SER A 293 2.84 -15.30 -6.09
CA SER A 293 3.02 -16.73 -6.30
C SER A 293 4.50 -17.12 -6.20
N GLY A 294 5.41 -16.38 -6.83
CA GLY A 294 6.86 -16.61 -6.69
C GLY A 294 7.33 -16.57 -5.24
N ASN A 295 6.88 -15.57 -4.48
CA ASN A 295 7.23 -15.43 -3.06
C ASN A 295 6.68 -16.57 -2.18
N GLU A 296 5.45 -17.02 -2.41
CA GLU A 296 4.86 -18.17 -1.71
C GLU A 296 5.64 -19.47 -1.98
N HIS A 297 6.08 -19.67 -3.22
CA HIS A 297 6.90 -20.84 -3.59
C HIS A 297 8.31 -20.74 -2.99
N SER A 298 8.94 -19.56 -2.98
CA SER A 298 10.22 -19.34 -2.31
C SER A 298 10.12 -19.57 -0.81
N GLN A 299 9.04 -19.10 -0.16
CA GLN A 299 8.80 -19.33 1.26
C GLN A 299 8.63 -20.82 1.58
N ALA A 300 7.90 -21.56 0.74
CA ALA A 300 7.77 -23.01 0.87
C ALA A 300 9.14 -23.72 0.74
N CYS A 301 9.98 -23.31 -0.22
CA CYS A 301 11.34 -23.81 -0.37
C CYS A 301 12.19 -23.54 0.88
N CYS A 302 12.22 -22.29 1.38
CA CYS A 302 12.95 -21.92 2.60
C CYS A 302 12.50 -22.75 3.80
N SER A 303 11.20 -23.00 3.97
CA SER A 303 10.69 -23.84 5.05
C SER A 303 11.27 -25.26 5.03
N LYS A 304 11.46 -25.82 3.82
CA LYS A 304 12.05 -27.15 3.62
C LYS A 304 13.54 -27.16 3.89
N VAL A 305 14.26 -26.12 3.50
CA VAL A 305 15.68 -25.95 3.84
C VAL A 305 15.86 -25.88 5.36
N THR A 306 15.05 -25.09 6.06
CA THR A 306 15.09 -25.02 7.53
C THR A 306 14.73 -26.34 8.19
N GLU A 307 13.83 -27.15 7.59
CA GLU A 307 13.52 -28.50 8.07
C GLU A 307 14.72 -29.45 7.92
N LEU A 308 15.43 -29.38 6.78
CA LEU A 308 16.63 -30.16 6.52
C LEU A 308 17.79 -29.76 7.44
N GLU A 309 17.98 -28.46 7.69
CA GLU A 309 18.99 -27.98 8.65
C GLU A 309 18.76 -28.57 10.04
N LYS A 310 17.51 -28.57 10.53
CA LYS A 310 17.17 -29.19 11.82
C LYS A 310 17.47 -30.69 11.85
N LYS A 311 17.14 -31.41 10.77
CA LYS A 311 17.44 -32.84 10.64
C LYS A 311 18.95 -33.09 10.63
N LEU A 312 19.72 -32.25 9.95
CA LEU A 312 21.17 -32.35 9.89
C LEU A 312 21.81 -32.11 11.26
N SER A 313 21.38 -31.08 11.99
CA SER A 313 21.86 -30.83 13.36
C SER A 313 21.55 -32.00 14.30
N ALA A 314 20.38 -32.63 14.15
CA ALA A 314 20.05 -33.82 14.95
C ALA A 314 20.97 -35.01 14.63
N VAL A 315 21.32 -35.21 13.37
CA VAL A 315 22.28 -36.24 12.94
C VAL A 315 23.68 -35.94 13.49
N GLU A 316 24.12 -34.68 13.43
CA GLU A 316 25.42 -34.25 13.95
C GLU A 316 25.56 -34.57 15.45
N VAL A 317 24.56 -34.23 16.26
CA VAL A 317 24.52 -34.59 17.70
C VAL A 317 24.56 -36.11 17.92
N HIS A 318 23.89 -36.87 17.05
CA HIS A 318 23.91 -38.33 17.15
C HIS A 318 25.29 -38.92 16.82
N VAL A 319 25.99 -38.34 15.84
CA VAL A 319 27.35 -38.73 15.44
C VAL A 319 28.34 -38.41 16.56
N THR A 320 28.29 -37.21 17.14
CA THR A 320 29.17 -36.83 18.26
C THR A 320 28.96 -37.73 19.46
N SER A 321 27.70 -38.01 19.85
CA SER A 321 27.39 -38.96 20.94
C SER A 321 27.88 -40.38 20.65
N THR A 322 27.84 -40.82 19.39
CA THR A 322 28.35 -42.14 19.00
C THR A 322 29.87 -42.18 19.03
N ALA A 323 30.55 -41.11 18.60
CA ALA A 323 31.99 -40.97 18.69
C ALA A 323 32.47 -41.02 20.15
N GLU A 324 31.80 -40.29 21.05
CA GLU A 324 32.08 -40.32 22.49
C GLU A 324 31.94 -41.73 23.09
N LYS A 325 30.92 -42.48 22.67
CA LYS A 325 30.74 -43.89 23.10
C LYS A 325 31.85 -44.79 22.58
N CYS A 326 32.29 -44.61 21.34
CA CYS A 326 33.43 -45.35 20.78
C CYS A 326 34.72 -45.05 21.53
N ASP A 327 34.99 -43.79 21.87
CA ASP A 327 36.16 -43.39 22.67
C ASP A 327 36.12 -43.98 24.08
N ALA A 328 34.94 -44.04 24.71
CA ALA A 328 34.75 -44.67 26.01
C ALA A 328 35.05 -46.18 25.96
N ILE A 329 34.59 -46.89 24.92
CA ILE A 329 34.87 -48.32 24.72
C ILE A 329 36.37 -48.54 24.49
N LYS A 330 37.01 -47.70 23.66
CA LYS A 330 38.46 -47.75 23.43
C LYS A 330 39.24 -47.58 24.74
N GLY A 331 38.87 -46.59 25.56
CA GLY A 331 39.50 -46.37 26.86
C GLY A 331 39.30 -47.51 27.87
N GLN A 332 38.17 -48.22 27.81
CA GLN A 332 37.96 -49.44 28.61
C GLN A 332 38.86 -50.58 28.14
N LEU A 333 39.00 -50.76 26.82
CA LEU A 333 39.84 -51.80 26.23
C LEU A 333 41.32 -51.57 26.55
N ASP A 334 41.81 -50.33 26.44
CA ASP A 334 43.19 -49.97 26.76
C ASP A 334 43.51 -50.22 28.26
N LYS A 335 42.54 -49.98 29.15
CA LYS A 335 42.67 -50.30 30.59
C LYS A 335 42.69 -51.80 30.86
N GLU A 336 41.85 -52.59 30.20
CA GLU A 336 41.85 -54.06 30.31
C GLU A 336 43.17 -54.66 29.82
N LEU A 337 43.74 -54.12 28.73
CA LEU A 337 45.03 -54.55 28.19
C LEU A 337 46.21 -54.16 29.11
N ALA A 338 46.18 -52.95 29.70
CA ALA A 338 47.22 -52.50 30.65
C ALA A 338 47.17 -53.23 32.01
N GLY A 339 46.01 -53.76 32.41
CA GLY A 339 45.78 -54.42 33.70
C GLY A 339 46.25 -55.88 33.80
N THR A 340 46.80 -56.47 32.74
CA THR A 340 47.24 -57.88 32.74
C THR A 340 48.66 -58.02 33.30
N GLY A 341 48.83 -57.62 34.57
CA GLY A 341 50.05 -57.78 35.33
C GLY A 341 49.85 -58.70 36.53
N LYS A 342 50.56 -59.83 36.52
CA LYS A 342 50.81 -60.77 37.64
C LYS A 342 49.67 -61.70 38.06
N GLY A 343 49.61 -62.86 37.41
CA GLY A 343 49.03 -64.08 37.97
C GLY A 343 49.26 -65.23 37.00
N LYS A 344 49.88 -66.33 37.45
CA LYS A 344 50.09 -67.55 36.65
C LYS A 344 48.73 -68.21 36.40
N VAL A 345 48.01 -67.69 35.41
CA VAL A 345 46.82 -68.31 34.83
C VAL A 345 47.34 -69.30 33.78
N THR A 346 46.91 -70.55 33.88
CA THR A 346 47.26 -71.59 32.91
C THR A 346 46.86 -71.15 31.50
N GLU A 347 47.76 -71.38 30.55
CA GLU A 347 47.67 -70.95 29.15
C GLU A 347 46.34 -71.32 28.50
N ASP A 348 45.77 -72.49 28.85
CA ASP A 348 44.47 -72.95 28.38
C ASP A 348 43.29 -72.08 28.84
N ARG A 349 43.35 -71.52 30.05
CA ARG A 349 42.29 -70.64 30.58
C ARG A 349 42.37 -69.25 29.98
N LEU A 350 43.57 -68.76 29.69
CA LEU A 350 43.79 -67.54 28.92
C LEU A 350 43.36 -67.71 27.46
N ASN A 351 43.74 -68.82 26.83
CA ASN A 351 43.31 -69.15 25.46
C ASN A 351 41.79 -69.32 25.35
N GLY A 352 41.14 -69.96 26.33
CA GLY A 352 39.68 -70.06 26.38
C GLY A 352 39.00 -68.71 26.51
N LYS A 353 39.50 -67.84 27.39
CA LYS A 353 39.00 -66.45 27.51
C LYS A 353 39.25 -65.64 26.26
N LEU A 354 40.42 -65.76 25.63
CA LEU A 354 40.78 -65.05 24.40
C LEU A 354 39.88 -65.46 23.24
N ARG A 355 39.61 -66.76 23.08
CA ARG A 355 38.72 -67.29 22.04
C ARG A 355 37.28 -66.81 22.23
N GLU A 356 36.83 -66.70 23.49
CA GLU A 356 35.49 -66.19 23.79
C GLU A 356 35.39 -64.66 23.64
N LEU A 357 36.48 -63.94 23.92
CA LEU A 357 36.59 -62.51 23.66
C LEU A 357 36.60 -62.23 22.16
N GLU A 358 37.39 -62.98 21.39
CA GLU A 358 37.45 -62.93 19.93
C GLU A 358 36.07 -63.21 19.32
N LYS A 359 35.37 -64.23 19.79
CA LYS A 359 34.01 -64.55 19.33
C LYS A 359 33.02 -63.44 19.64
N ARG A 360 33.12 -62.83 20.82
CA ARG A 360 32.27 -61.70 21.24
C ARG A 360 32.56 -60.44 20.45
N VAL A 361 33.84 -60.14 20.20
CA VAL A 361 34.29 -59.01 19.37
C VAL A 361 33.85 -59.22 17.93
N ASN A 362 34.07 -60.39 17.33
CA ASN A 362 33.63 -60.70 15.97
C ASN A 362 32.11 -60.61 15.80
N ASN A 363 31.34 -61.08 16.78
CA ASN A 363 29.87 -60.96 16.75
C ASN A 363 29.41 -59.51 16.90
N THR A 364 30.08 -58.72 17.75
CA THR A 364 29.76 -57.31 17.93
C THR A 364 30.11 -56.53 16.68
N MET A 365 31.29 -56.77 16.10
CA MET A 365 31.78 -56.16 14.88
C MET A 365 30.86 -56.45 13.70
N ARG A 366 30.45 -57.71 13.47
CA ARG A 366 29.47 -58.04 12.44
C ARG A 366 28.13 -57.35 12.65
N LYS A 367 27.64 -57.26 13.89
CA LYS A 367 26.38 -56.56 14.20
C LYS A 367 26.48 -55.05 13.95
N THR A 368 27.60 -54.42 14.27
CA THR A 368 27.81 -52.99 13.98
C THR A 368 28.02 -52.74 12.49
N GLU A 369 28.76 -53.60 11.80
CA GLU A 369 28.95 -53.53 10.35
C GLU A 369 27.60 -53.62 9.63
N GLN A 370 26.80 -54.65 9.95
CA GLN A 370 25.44 -54.81 9.42
C GLN A 370 24.57 -53.57 9.69
N ARG A 371 24.67 -52.98 10.89
CA ARG A 371 23.87 -51.80 11.27
C ARG A 371 24.32 -50.56 10.48
N CYS A 372 25.63 -50.37 10.29
CA CYS A 372 26.17 -49.30 9.46
C CYS A 372 25.77 -49.47 7.99
N THR A 373 25.85 -50.69 7.44
CA THR A 373 25.40 -50.96 6.06
C THR A 373 23.91 -50.67 5.89
N ASN A 374 23.07 -51.14 6.81
CA ASN A 374 21.63 -50.88 6.76
C ASN A 374 21.31 -49.38 6.88
N THR A 375 21.98 -48.67 7.77
CA THR A 375 21.79 -47.22 7.95
C THR A 375 22.27 -46.44 6.72
N GLY A 376 23.41 -46.83 6.15
CA GLY A 376 23.95 -46.24 4.93
C GLY A 376 23.03 -46.46 3.72
N ASN A 377 22.46 -47.66 3.56
CA ASN A 377 21.48 -47.94 2.51
C ASN A 377 20.19 -47.12 2.70
N ASN A 378 19.66 -47.04 3.92
CA ASN A 378 18.48 -46.23 4.20
C ASN A 378 18.71 -44.73 3.94
N LEU A 379 19.88 -44.21 4.31
CA LEU A 379 20.28 -42.83 4.03
C LEU A 379 20.39 -42.59 2.52
N LYS A 380 21.08 -43.49 1.81
CA LYS A 380 21.21 -43.45 0.35
C LYS A 380 19.83 -43.41 -0.31
N ASP A 381 18.91 -44.28 0.09
CA ASP A 381 17.57 -44.34 -0.49
C ASP A 381 16.71 -43.12 -0.13
N SER A 382 16.89 -42.54 1.06
CA SER A 382 16.23 -41.29 1.42
C SER A 382 16.74 -40.12 0.60
N VAL A 383 18.06 -39.93 0.53
CA VAL A 383 18.70 -38.84 -0.23
C VAL A 383 18.39 -38.98 -1.71
N GLN A 384 18.43 -40.20 -2.26
CA GLN A 384 18.07 -40.46 -3.65
C GLN A 384 16.63 -40.06 -3.96
N ARG A 385 15.69 -40.38 -3.05
CA ARG A 385 14.27 -39.98 -3.20
C ARG A 385 14.10 -38.47 -3.13
N ASP A 386 14.69 -37.83 -2.12
CA ASP A 386 14.60 -36.37 -1.93
C ASP A 386 15.21 -35.61 -3.12
N PHE A 387 16.36 -36.08 -3.61
CA PHE A 387 17.01 -35.53 -4.81
C PHE A 387 16.15 -35.70 -6.06
N THR A 388 15.55 -36.88 -6.24
CA THR A 388 14.66 -37.14 -7.39
C THR A 388 13.42 -36.23 -7.32
N GLN A 389 12.85 -36.04 -6.14
CA GLN A 389 11.71 -35.15 -5.93
C GLN A 389 12.07 -33.69 -6.22
N LEU A 390 13.20 -33.21 -5.71
CA LEU A 390 13.70 -31.85 -5.98
C LEU A 390 13.96 -31.66 -7.48
N ARG A 391 14.61 -32.63 -8.13
CA ARG A 391 14.85 -32.59 -9.59
C ARG A 391 13.54 -32.47 -10.37
N ASN A 392 12.51 -33.23 -10.00
CA ASN A 392 11.21 -33.16 -10.67
C ASN A 392 10.53 -31.82 -10.44
N ILE A 393 10.62 -31.25 -9.24
CA ILE A 393 10.10 -29.89 -8.95
C ILE A 393 10.81 -28.86 -9.82
N VAL A 394 12.14 -28.89 -9.88
CA VAL A 394 12.93 -27.95 -10.70
C VAL A 394 12.64 -28.09 -12.19
N LEU A 395 12.52 -29.32 -12.70
CA LEU A 395 12.14 -29.56 -14.09
C LEU A 395 10.74 -29.03 -14.39
N SER A 396 9.78 -29.22 -13.49
CA SER A 396 8.44 -28.64 -13.65
C SER A 396 8.48 -27.11 -13.67
N GLN A 397 9.33 -26.47 -12.85
CA GLN A 397 9.52 -25.02 -12.85
C GLN A 397 10.12 -24.50 -14.17
N LEU A 398 11.08 -25.23 -14.75
CA LEU A 398 11.68 -24.90 -16.04
C LEU A 398 10.66 -25.00 -17.17
N ASP A 399 9.83 -26.04 -17.20
CA ASP A 399 8.78 -26.20 -18.20
C ASP A 399 7.71 -25.10 -18.07
N ASP A 400 7.31 -24.76 -16.84
CA ASP A 400 6.30 -23.74 -16.58
C ASP A 400 6.81 -22.32 -16.92
N HIS A 401 8.10 -22.05 -16.71
CA HIS A 401 8.76 -20.82 -17.14
C HIS A 401 8.94 -20.76 -18.66
N ASN A 402 9.33 -21.86 -19.31
CA ASN A 402 9.45 -21.93 -20.78
C ASN A 402 8.10 -21.73 -21.47
N PHE A 403 7.01 -22.25 -20.91
CA PHE A 403 5.65 -22.03 -21.42
C PHE A 403 5.20 -20.57 -21.28
N LYS A 404 5.62 -19.88 -20.21
CA LYS A 404 5.30 -18.45 -19.96
C LYS A 404 6.14 -17.48 -20.79
N ILE A 405 7.33 -17.89 -21.26
CA ILE A 405 8.21 -17.07 -22.11
C ILE A 405 7.88 -17.25 -23.60
N GLY A 406 7.25 -18.38 -23.99
CA GLY A 406 6.85 -18.68 -25.36
C GLY A 406 5.48 -18.14 -25.80
N LYS A 407 4.77 -17.43 -24.93
CA LYS A 407 3.52 -16.68 -25.22
C LYS A 407 3.75 -15.21 -24.95
#